data_AF-A0A933KXY0-F1
#
_entry.id   AF-A0A933KXY0-F1
#
_cell.length_a   1.000
_cell.length_b   1.000
_cell.length_c   1.000
_cell.angle_alpha   90.00
_cell.angle_beta   90.00
_cell.angle_gamma   90.00
#
_symmetry.space_group_name_H-M   'P 1'
#
loop_
_entity.id
_entity.type
_entity.pdbx_description
1 polymer ?
#
loop_
_entity_poly.entity_id
_entity_poly.type
_entity_poly.pdbx_seq_one_letter_code
_entity_poly.pdbx_strand_id
1 'polypeptide(L)'
;MAKKLWFGVIGSVLALGVVVPAQQYAPGFEDPAPILAAAAREIGEANMRCVTFSGAGYAGAVGQTFENAVNIDWPRIDSLANYTRTINWEAGTSVETFDRKPGITPASWKYGLGWQDGTPTQKALRQTHITKGKMSWHMDGDGPPVAVPPELAELYQLDLWLNPPGFIKAARMPGANPIAFWRWEQLEKGRDGEVVNPEKIHVVAITMFGKYRVDATVNSRNQIQRIKTTVNEPSLGDFNIEHESTEQMQFGNVKWPINWHSHHGIDDNWAFYRQSTGHNGYGGKFPNVQPNVCTDPGPVPAPVASATFPVQVTVDKMANGVYLLGGGPANSYMVEFRNFVAVFEAPTSEERSLAVIEQVAKLAPNKPIRWLISSHPHFDHIGGLRAYLHIGSTIVTHAKNLAFLNSDVLNYEPRTVKPDIVSRWPPTEVAEGYTYEGIQERYVITDDVRNLHVYYVQPLQHVSGMVMAWLPAERIAFEADLFDTHEAPRPAQLPAMRSFLNQVQRMSLDVATVAPVHGKPVPWSTFMDAMNTVTKTN
;
A
#
# COMPACT_ATOMS: atom_id res chain seq x y z
N MET A 1 25.69 37.42 -82.92
CA MET A 1 24.85 36.68 -81.95
C MET A 1 25.62 36.55 -80.64
N ALA A 2 24.92 36.72 -79.53
CA ALA A 2 25.46 37.16 -78.24
C ALA A 2 26.34 36.14 -77.49
N LYS A 3 27.39 36.66 -76.83
CA LYS A 3 28.07 36.05 -75.69
C LYS A 3 27.18 36.15 -74.45
N LYS A 4 27.11 35.12 -73.61
CA LYS A 4 26.74 35.27 -72.19
C LYS A 4 27.69 34.46 -71.30
N LEU A 5 28.33 35.21 -70.41
CA LEU A 5 29.21 34.79 -69.33
C LEU A 5 28.44 34.01 -68.27
N TRP A 6 29.13 33.04 -67.66
CA TRP A 6 28.81 32.48 -66.36
C TRP A 6 29.22 33.46 -65.24
N PHE A 7 28.32 33.73 -64.31
CA PHE A 7 28.64 34.30 -63.00
C PHE A 7 28.02 33.39 -61.94
N GLY A 8 28.88 32.85 -61.07
CA GLY A 8 28.48 32.17 -59.85
C GLY A 8 28.03 33.20 -58.81
N VAL A 9 26.93 32.90 -58.11
CA VAL A 9 26.48 33.64 -56.94
C VAL A 9 26.67 32.72 -55.74
N ILE A 10 27.66 33.06 -54.90
CA ILE A 10 27.80 32.54 -53.54
C ILE A 10 26.70 33.22 -52.72
N GLY A 11 25.67 32.45 -52.35
CA GLY A 11 24.62 32.90 -51.45
C GLY A 11 25.10 32.82 -50.00
N SER A 12 25.42 33.97 -49.41
CA SER A 12 25.66 34.11 -47.98
C SER A 12 24.38 33.78 -47.20
N VAL A 13 24.39 32.66 -46.45
CA VAL A 13 23.33 32.35 -45.50
C VAL A 13 23.52 33.26 -44.27
N LEU A 14 22.77 34.35 -44.24
CA LEU A 14 22.56 35.13 -43.02
C LEU A 14 21.76 34.27 -42.03
N ALA A 15 22.43 33.80 -40.99
CA ALA A 15 21.79 33.21 -39.81
C ALA A 15 20.97 34.30 -39.11
N LEU A 16 19.73 34.50 -39.55
CA LEU A 16 18.72 35.20 -38.77
C LEU A 16 18.47 34.36 -37.53
N GLY A 17 19.02 34.81 -36.39
CA GLY A 17 18.70 34.28 -35.08
C GLY A 17 17.20 34.41 -34.86
N VAL A 18 16.47 33.31 -35.07
CA VAL A 18 15.08 33.19 -34.64
C VAL A 18 15.12 33.23 -33.12
N VAL A 19 14.88 34.40 -32.55
CA VAL A 19 14.55 34.55 -31.14
C VAL A 19 13.19 33.89 -30.98
N VAL A 20 13.19 32.60 -30.65
CA VAL A 20 11.98 31.92 -30.21
C VAL A 20 11.53 32.64 -28.95
N PRO A 21 10.33 33.24 -28.90
CA PRO A 21 9.86 33.91 -27.71
C PRO A 21 9.91 32.94 -26.53
N ALA A 22 10.47 33.38 -25.40
CA ALA A 22 10.41 32.63 -24.16
C ALA A 22 8.95 32.24 -23.92
N GLN A 23 8.69 30.94 -23.75
CA GLN A 23 7.36 30.42 -23.50
C GLN A 23 6.78 31.15 -22.27
N GLN A 24 5.79 32.01 -22.48
CA GLN A 24 5.10 32.66 -21.37
C GLN A 24 4.25 31.60 -20.68
N TYR A 25 4.61 31.27 -19.44
CA TYR A 25 3.83 30.41 -18.58
C TYR A 25 2.57 31.13 -18.10
N ALA A 26 1.49 30.39 -17.87
CA ALA A 26 0.26 30.95 -17.33
C ALA A 26 0.52 31.59 -15.95
N PRO A 27 -0.24 32.62 -15.54
CA PRO A 27 -0.10 33.21 -14.20
C PRO A 27 -0.08 32.16 -13.09
N GLY A 28 0.90 32.26 -12.19
CA GLY A 28 1.13 31.29 -11.11
C GLY A 28 2.10 30.16 -11.45
N PHE A 29 2.39 29.92 -12.74
CA PHE A 29 3.36 28.92 -13.19
C PHE A 29 4.71 29.57 -13.52
N GLU A 30 5.79 28.82 -13.34
CA GLU A 30 7.16 29.23 -13.61
C GLU A 30 7.85 28.22 -14.54
N ASP A 31 8.96 28.62 -15.14
CA ASP A 31 9.83 27.70 -15.89
C ASP A 31 10.48 26.70 -14.92
N PRO A 32 10.23 25.38 -15.04
CA PRO A 32 10.86 24.39 -14.19
C PRO A 32 12.37 24.26 -14.45
N ALA A 33 12.88 24.60 -15.63
CA ALA A 33 14.26 24.31 -16.01
C ALA A 33 15.30 25.03 -15.13
N PRO A 34 15.18 26.35 -14.84
CA PRO A 34 16.09 27.02 -13.90
C PRO A 34 16.06 26.44 -12.49
N ILE A 35 14.88 26.05 -11.99
CA ILE A 35 14.68 25.48 -10.64
C ILE A 35 15.40 24.12 -10.54
N LEU A 36 15.13 23.23 -11.50
CA LEU A 36 15.78 21.92 -11.59
C LEU A 36 17.30 22.03 -11.77
N ALA A 37 17.76 22.98 -12.59
CA ALA A 37 19.19 23.21 -12.79
C ALA A 37 19.88 23.75 -11.53
N ALA A 38 19.22 24.62 -10.76
CA ALA A 38 19.73 25.10 -9.48
C ALA A 38 19.79 23.98 -8.44
N ALA A 39 18.74 23.16 -8.34
CA ALA A 39 18.72 22.01 -7.44
C ALA A 39 19.80 20.97 -7.80
N ALA A 40 19.99 20.70 -9.09
CA ALA A 40 21.05 19.80 -9.56
C ALA A 40 22.45 20.30 -9.18
N ARG A 41 22.70 21.61 -9.30
CA ARG A 41 23.98 22.22 -8.89
C ARG A 41 24.18 22.17 -7.38
N GLU A 42 23.14 22.44 -6.60
CA GLU A 42 23.21 22.47 -5.13
C GLU A 42 23.69 21.15 -4.54
N ILE A 43 23.25 20.02 -5.11
CA ILE A 43 23.61 18.68 -4.62
C ILE A 43 24.71 17.99 -5.45
N GLY A 44 25.22 18.64 -6.49
CA GLY A 44 26.22 18.05 -7.39
C GLY A 44 25.70 16.84 -8.19
N GLU A 45 24.41 16.80 -8.52
CA GLU A 45 23.71 15.63 -9.10
C GLU A 45 24.36 15.08 -10.38
N ALA A 46 24.98 15.94 -11.19
CA ALA A 46 25.69 15.54 -12.40
C ALA A 46 26.88 14.59 -12.12
N ASN A 47 27.43 14.64 -10.91
CA ASN A 47 28.52 13.76 -10.46
C ASN A 47 28.00 12.48 -9.79
N MET A 48 26.69 12.23 -9.79
CA MET A 48 26.06 11.14 -9.06
C MET A 48 25.32 10.21 -10.02
N ARG A 49 25.93 9.08 -10.37
CA ARG A 49 25.35 8.03 -11.23
C ARG A 49 24.56 7.02 -10.43
N CYS A 50 25.03 6.75 -9.22
CA CYS A 50 24.43 5.83 -8.27
C CYS A 50 24.87 6.19 -6.84
N VAL A 51 24.28 5.54 -5.85
CA VAL A 51 24.62 5.73 -4.43
C VAL A 51 24.42 4.44 -3.66
N THR A 52 25.33 4.17 -2.73
CA THR A 52 25.08 3.24 -1.62
C THR A 52 25.03 4.01 -0.32
N PHE A 53 24.00 3.81 0.49
CA PHE A 53 23.91 4.41 1.81
C PHE A 53 23.46 3.40 2.86
N SER A 54 23.88 3.59 4.12
CA SER A 54 23.56 2.67 5.21
C SER A 54 23.42 3.35 6.58
N GLY A 55 22.72 2.65 7.48
CA GLY A 55 22.41 3.12 8.82
C GLY A 55 21.33 2.26 9.48
N ALA A 56 20.43 2.92 10.22
CA ALA A 56 19.32 2.26 10.88
C ALA A 56 18.06 3.11 10.78
N GLY A 57 16.93 2.43 10.72
CA GLY A 57 15.63 3.06 10.63
C GLY A 57 14.54 2.28 11.33
N TYR A 58 13.31 2.66 11.06
CA TYR A 58 12.09 2.01 11.50
C TYR A 58 11.18 1.78 10.29
N ALA A 59 10.25 0.84 10.44
CA ALA A 59 9.16 0.62 9.50
C ALA A 59 7.82 0.71 10.23
N GLY A 60 6.85 1.37 9.60
CA GLY A 60 5.44 1.32 9.98
C GLY A 60 4.70 0.33 9.10
N ALA A 61 3.95 -0.59 9.69
CA ALA A 61 3.05 -1.49 8.96
C ALA A 61 1.78 -0.74 8.54
N VAL A 62 1.80 -0.19 7.32
CA VAL A 62 0.70 0.62 6.81
C VAL A 62 -0.54 -0.27 6.65
N GLY A 63 -1.64 0.17 7.26
CA GLY A 63 -2.91 -0.55 7.25
C GLY A 63 -3.10 -1.60 8.36
N GLN A 64 -2.16 -1.71 9.31
CA GLN A 64 -2.18 -2.75 10.37
C GLN A 64 -2.43 -2.19 11.78
N THR A 65 -3.02 -1.01 11.89
CA THR A 65 -3.28 -0.30 13.17
C THR A 65 -4.20 -1.08 14.11
N PHE A 66 -3.96 -0.99 15.42
CA PHE A 66 -4.90 -1.52 16.40
C PHE A 66 -6.22 -0.73 16.43
N GLU A 67 -6.12 0.60 16.34
CA GLU A 67 -7.23 1.54 16.29
C GLU A 67 -6.98 2.53 15.15
N ASN A 68 -8.00 2.77 14.33
CA ASN A 68 -7.96 3.80 13.29
C ASN A 68 -8.39 5.13 13.90
N ALA A 69 -7.41 5.96 14.23
CA ALA A 69 -7.66 7.29 14.75
C ALA A 69 -6.53 8.22 14.34
N VAL A 70 -6.90 9.50 14.21
CA VAL A 70 -6.03 10.58 13.74
C VAL A 70 -4.70 10.73 14.48
N ASN A 71 -4.62 10.32 15.76
CA ASN A 71 -3.41 10.44 16.58
C ASN A 71 -2.67 9.10 16.76
N ILE A 72 -3.00 8.07 15.97
CA ILE A 72 -2.40 6.74 16.07
C ILE A 72 -1.54 6.49 14.84
N ASP A 73 -0.21 6.55 15.03
CA ASP A 73 0.75 6.26 13.97
C ASP A 73 0.69 4.80 13.50
N TRP A 74 1.23 4.52 12.30
CA TRP A 74 1.38 3.15 11.82
C TRP A 74 2.20 2.33 12.83
N PRO A 75 1.78 1.09 13.16
CA PRO A 75 2.48 0.29 14.14
C PRO A 75 3.95 0.08 13.79
N ARG A 76 4.80 0.38 14.76
CA ARG A 76 6.24 0.10 14.69
C ARG A 76 6.44 -1.37 15.00
N ILE A 77 6.51 -2.18 13.95
CA ILE A 77 6.61 -3.65 14.12
C ILE A 77 7.97 -4.04 14.66
N ASP A 78 9.05 -3.54 14.04
CA ASP A 78 10.41 -3.72 14.50
C ASP A 78 11.34 -2.67 13.85
N SER A 79 12.58 -2.61 14.30
CA SER A 79 13.65 -1.81 13.69
C SER A 79 14.07 -2.34 12.32
N LEU A 80 14.56 -1.42 11.47
CA LEU A 80 15.35 -1.75 10.29
C LEU A 80 16.83 -1.59 10.65
N ALA A 81 17.42 -2.61 11.26
CA ALA A 81 18.82 -2.60 11.66
C ALA A 81 19.73 -2.93 10.46
N ASN A 82 20.99 -2.49 10.52
CA ASN A 82 22.01 -2.75 9.48
C ASN A 82 21.51 -2.47 8.06
N TYR A 83 20.67 -1.44 7.91
CA TYR A 83 20.04 -1.09 6.66
C TYR A 83 21.10 -0.62 5.67
N THR A 84 21.07 -1.15 4.46
CA THR A 84 21.89 -0.70 3.32
C THR A 84 21.01 -0.65 2.09
N ARG A 85 21.05 0.48 1.37
CA ARG A 85 20.39 0.65 0.08
C ARG A 85 21.39 1.11 -0.96
N THR A 86 21.41 0.41 -2.09
CA THR A 86 22.10 0.82 -3.31
C THR A 86 21.07 1.23 -4.35
N ILE A 87 21.14 2.44 -4.89
CA ILE A 87 20.32 2.91 -6.01
C ILE A 87 21.23 3.23 -7.19
N ASN A 88 20.95 2.66 -8.36
CA ASN A 88 21.60 3.00 -9.61
C ASN A 88 20.56 3.47 -10.62
N TRP A 89 20.51 4.78 -10.85
CA TRP A 89 19.52 5.40 -11.73
C TRP A 89 19.79 5.12 -13.21
N GLU A 90 21.05 4.95 -13.62
CA GLU A 90 21.38 4.62 -15.01
C GLU A 90 20.96 3.19 -15.37
N ALA A 91 21.14 2.25 -14.44
CA ALA A 91 20.72 0.87 -14.62
C ALA A 91 19.23 0.63 -14.28
N GLY A 92 18.58 1.59 -13.62
CA GLY A 92 17.21 1.43 -13.12
C GLY A 92 17.11 0.30 -12.09
N THR A 93 18.07 0.23 -11.16
CA THR A 93 18.13 -0.82 -10.14
C THR A 93 18.19 -0.28 -8.71
N SER A 94 17.56 -0.99 -7.77
CA SER A 94 17.74 -0.80 -6.33
C SER A 94 17.99 -2.14 -5.66
N VAL A 95 18.93 -2.17 -4.72
CA VAL A 95 19.17 -3.32 -3.83
C VAL A 95 19.11 -2.81 -2.40
N GLU A 96 18.22 -3.37 -1.61
CA GLU A 96 18.06 -3.06 -0.20
C GLU A 96 18.24 -4.29 0.65
N THR A 97 18.99 -4.14 1.74
CA THR A 97 19.17 -5.17 2.74
C THR A 97 18.99 -4.58 4.13
N PHE A 98 18.32 -5.30 5.02
CA PHE A 98 18.19 -4.92 6.42
C PHE A 98 18.00 -6.15 7.29
N ASP A 99 18.31 -6.00 8.57
CA ASP A 99 18.03 -6.99 9.61
C ASP A 99 16.74 -6.60 10.35
N ARG A 100 15.85 -7.58 10.49
CA ARG A 100 14.59 -7.49 11.23
C ARG A 100 14.33 -8.79 11.96
N LYS A 101 13.80 -8.72 13.18
CA LYS A 101 13.46 -9.87 14.00
C LYS A 101 12.53 -10.84 13.24
N PRO A 102 12.94 -12.10 13.04
CA PRO A 102 12.12 -13.09 12.36
C PRO A 102 10.82 -13.43 13.10
N GLY A 103 9.85 -13.97 12.36
CA GLY A 103 8.61 -14.53 12.90
C GLY A 103 7.49 -13.52 13.17
N ILE A 104 7.68 -12.25 12.78
CA ILE A 104 6.73 -11.16 13.05
C ILE A 104 6.03 -10.69 11.77
N THR A 105 6.78 -10.49 10.69
CA THR A 105 6.24 -9.91 9.44
C THR A 105 6.21 -10.93 8.32
N PRO A 106 5.36 -10.74 7.30
CA PRO A 106 5.52 -11.43 6.02
C PRO A 106 6.94 -11.24 5.47
N ALA A 107 7.54 -12.30 4.91
CA ALA A 107 8.85 -12.21 4.25
C ALA A 107 8.81 -11.31 3.00
N SER A 108 7.61 -11.19 2.41
CA SER A 108 7.33 -10.36 1.24
C SER A 108 7.32 -8.85 1.55
N TRP A 109 7.21 -8.46 2.82
CA TRP A 109 7.00 -7.07 3.20
C TRP A 109 8.30 -6.29 3.43
N LYS A 110 8.57 -5.34 2.52
CA LYS A 110 9.70 -4.42 2.56
C LYS A 110 9.60 -3.44 3.75
N TYR A 111 8.71 -2.47 3.68
CA TYR A 111 8.28 -1.53 4.73
C TYR A 111 7.16 -0.66 4.14
N GLY A 112 6.42 0.09 4.97
CA GLY A 112 5.35 0.94 4.46
C GLY A 112 4.22 0.11 3.85
N LEU A 113 3.77 0.51 2.65
CA LEU A 113 2.77 -0.23 1.86
C LEU A 113 3.22 -1.65 1.46
N GLY A 114 2.22 -2.49 1.16
CA GLY A 114 2.44 -3.85 0.66
C GLY A 114 2.53 -4.92 1.75
N TRP A 115 2.00 -4.64 2.95
CA TRP A 115 1.75 -5.69 3.94
C TRP A 115 0.65 -6.62 3.41
N GLN A 116 0.94 -7.91 3.30
CA GLN A 116 0.01 -8.92 2.79
C GLN A 116 0.03 -10.14 3.72
N ASP A 117 -0.93 -10.23 4.64
CA ASP A 117 -1.08 -11.40 5.49
C ASP A 117 -1.53 -12.63 4.70
N GLY A 118 -1.28 -13.80 5.30
CA GLY A 118 -1.41 -15.10 4.64
C GLY A 118 -0.27 -15.47 3.67
N THR A 119 0.70 -14.56 3.45
CA THR A 119 1.96 -14.92 2.79
C THR A 119 2.99 -15.44 3.79
N PRO A 120 4.00 -16.24 3.37
CA PRO A 120 4.94 -16.86 4.31
C PRO A 120 5.63 -15.85 5.21
N THR A 121 5.70 -16.17 6.51
CA THR A 121 6.33 -15.31 7.50
C THR A 121 7.85 -15.36 7.36
N GLN A 122 8.50 -14.21 7.58
CA GLN A 122 9.95 -14.07 7.63
C GLN A 122 10.59 -15.07 8.60
N LYS A 123 11.60 -15.82 8.14
CA LYS A 123 12.33 -16.81 8.94
C LYS A 123 13.77 -16.43 9.23
N ALA A 124 14.43 -15.68 8.35
CA ALA A 124 15.81 -15.26 8.51
C ALA A 124 15.90 -13.82 9.00
N LEU A 125 16.96 -13.49 9.75
CA LEU A 125 17.20 -12.14 10.26
C LEU A 125 17.36 -11.11 9.14
N ARG A 126 18.15 -11.46 8.11
CA ARG A 126 18.47 -10.60 6.98
C ARG A 126 17.42 -10.73 5.88
N GLN A 127 16.82 -9.63 5.46
CA GLN A 127 15.99 -9.56 4.25
C GLN A 127 16.75 -8.83 3.14
N THR A 128 16.51 -9.23 1.90
CA THR A 128 17.01 -8.55 0.70
C THR A 128 15.86 -8.27 -0.26
N HIS A 129 15.70 -7.02 -0.68
CA HIS A 129 14.71 -6.59 -1.69
C HIS A 129 15.43 -5.97 -2.87
N ILE A 130 15.09 -6.41 -4.08
CA ILE A 130 15.73 -5.98 -5.31
C ILE A 130 14.68 -5.51 -6.31
N THR A 131 14.98 -4.43 -7.02
CA THR A 131 14.20 -3.94 -8.15
C THR A 131 15.14 -3.76 -9.34
N LYS A 132 14.76 -4.29 -10.51
CA LYS A 132 15.49 -4.15 -11.78
C LYS A 132 14.50 -4.02 -12.94
N GLY A 133 14.47 -2.84 -13.56
CA GLY A 133 13.47 -2.53 -14.58
C GLY A 133 12.06 -2.58 -13.99
N LYS A 134 11.17 -3.37 -14.61
CA LYS A 134 9.76 -3.53 -14.18
C LYS A 134 9.53 -4.65 -13.17
N MET A 135 10.59 -5.35 -12.76
CA MET A 135 10.50 -6.52 -11.89
C MET A 135 11.16 -6.25 -10.56
N SER A 136 10.55 -6.78 -9.51
CA SER A 136 11.10 -6.75 -8.16
C SER A 136 10.95 -8.13 -7.53
N TRP A 137 11.85 -8.45 -6.63
CA TRP A 137 11.82 -9.70 -5.87
C TRP A 137 12.44 -9.50 -4.50
N HIS A 138 12.14 -10.42 -3.59
CA HIS A 138 12.73 -10.47 -2.26
C HIS A 138 13.39 -11.81 -1.99
N MET A 139 14.28 -11.84 -1.01
CA MET A 139 14.94 -13.04 -0.48
C MET A 139 14.93 -12.98 1.04
N ASP A 140 14.47 -14.05 1.67
CA ASP A 140 14.49 -14.27 3.12
C ASP A 140 15.81 -14.99 3.48
N GLY A 141 16.80 -14.24 3.96
CA GLY A 141 18.17 -14.71 4.13
C GLY A 141 18.79 -15.11 2.80
N ASP A 142 19.37 -16.31 2.75
CA ASP A 142 19.90 -16.93 1.52
C ASP A 142 18.85 -17.79 0.78
N GLY A 143 17.56 -17.60 1.11
CA GLY A 143 16.44 -18.28 0.45
C GLY A 143 16.31 -17.94 -1.04
N PRO A 144 15.51 -18.71 -1.79
CA PRO A 144 15.29 -18.47 -3.21
C PRO A 144 14.61 -17.11 -3.45
N PRO A 145 14.88 -16.44 -4.60
CA PRO A 145 14.23 -15.19 -4.94
C PRO A 145 12.73 -15.41 -5.21
N VAL A 146 11.90 -14.60 -4.57
CA VAL A 146 10.43 -14.63 -4.71
C VAL A 146 9.96 -13.35 -5.39
N ALA A 147 9.25 -13.51 -6.50
CA ALA A 147 8.74 -12.40 -7.30
C ALA A 147 7.71 -11.55 -6.52
N VAL A 148 7.77 -10.24 -6.71
CA VAL A 148 6.79 -9.28 -6.21
C VAL A 148 5.71 -9.06 -7.29
N PRO A 149 4.42 -8.98 -6.93
CA PRO A 149 3.35 -8.68 -7.89
C PRO A 149 3.60 -7.38 -8.67
N PRO A 150 3.20 -7.29 -9.96
CA PRO A 150 3.56 -6.15 -10.83
C PRO A 150 3.19 -4.78 -10.28
N GLU A 151 2.04 -4.67 -9.61
CA GLU A 151 1.59 -3.40 -9.01
C GLU A 151 2.54 -2.93 -7.91
N LEU A 152 2.91 -3.81 -6.99
CA LEU A 152 3.87 -3.50 -5.92
C LEU A 152 5.30 -3.33 -6.44
N ALA A 153 5.69 -4.09 -7.47
CA ALA A 153 6.98 -3.93 -8.14
C ALA A 153 7.11 -2.56 -8.83
N GLU A 154 6.02 -2.03 -9.40
CA GLU A 154 6.00 -0.69 -9.98
C GLU A 154 6.10 0.42 -8.91
N LEU A 155 5.51 0.21 -7.72
CA LEU A 155 5.72 1.10 -6.57
C LEU A 155 7.19 1.11 -6.14
N TYR A 156 7.85 -0.06 -6.10
CA TYR A 156 9.27 -0.14 -5.81
C TYR A 156 10.12 0.50 -6.92
N GLN A 157 9.70 0.36 -8.18
CA GLN A 157 10.32 1.06 -9.30
C GLN A 157 10.20 2.58 -9.17
N LEU A 158 9.06 3.09 -8.68
CA LEU A 158 8.83 4.51 -8.41
C LEU A 158 9.75 5.02 -7.29
N ASP A 159 9.86 4.27 -6.18
CA ASP A 159 10.69 4.58 -5.00
C ASP A 159 12.18 4.79 -5.34
N LEU A 160 12.71 4.24 -6.44
CA LEU A 160 14.06 4.57 -6.94
C LEU A 160 14.25 6.07 -7.22
N TRP A 161 13.18 6.75 -7.61
CA TRP A 161 13.18 8.13 -8.08
C TRP A 161 12.70 9.12 -7.00
N LEU A 162 12.10 8.63 -5.92
CA LEU A 162 11.56 9.45 -4.82
C LEU A 162 12.65 9.90 -3.84
N ASN A 163 13.72 10.47 -4.39
CA ASN A 163 14.84 11.08 -3.67
C ASN A 163 15.40 12.26 -4.49
N PRO A 164 16.17 13.19 -3.90
CA PRO A 164 16.57 14.41 -4.61
C PRO A 164 17.30 14.18 -5.95
N PRO A 165 18.35 13.34 -6.04
CA PRO A 165 19.00 13.08 -7.34
C PRO A 165 18.07 12.32 -8.31
N GLY A 166 17.31 11.35 -7.80
CA GLY A 166 16.37 10.56 -8.59
C GLY A 166 15.30 11.43 -9.25
N PHE A 167 14.68 12.33 -8.50
CA PHE A 167 13.66 13.24 -9.01
C PHE A 167 14.20 14.14 -10.13
N ILE A 168 15.39 14.71 -9.93
CA ILE A 168 16.05 15.58 -10.92
C ILE A 168 16.35 14.81 -12.21
N LYS A 169 16.77 13.54 -12.11
CA LYS A 169 17.00 12.67 -13.27
C LYS A 169 15.69 12.30 -13.96
N ALA A 170 14.66 11.93 -13.18
CA ALA A 170 13.34 11.59 -13.69
C ALA A 170 12.69 12.77 -14.43
N ALA A 171 12.90 14.00 -13.97
CA ALA A 171 12.41 15.21 -14.63
C ALA A 171 12.96 15.42 -16.06
N ARG A 172 14.08 14.77 -16.42
CA ARG A 172 14.69 14.82 -17.76
C ARG A 172 14.25 13.66 -18.65
N MET A 173 13.48 12.70 -18.12
CA MET A 173 13.03 11.55 -18.91
C MET A 173 11.95 11.94 -19.93
N PRO A 174 11.87 11.24 -21.06
CA PRO A 174 10.77 11.41 -22.00
C PRO A 174 9.41 11.22 -21.31
N GLY A 175 8.49 12.15 -21.54
CA GLY A 175 7.15 12.13 -20.94
C GLY A 175 7.06 12.69 -19.51
N ALA A 176 8.18 13.12 -18.91
CA ALA A 176 8.16 13.73 -17.57
C ALA A 176 7.39 15.05 -17.51
N ASN A 177 7.39 15.82 -18.60
CA ASN A 177 6.61 17.05 -18.80
C ASN A 177 6.57 17.94 -17.55
N PRO A 178 7.72 18.42 -17.05
CA PRO A 178 7.79 19.14 -15.80
C PRO A 178 6.94 20.42 -15.86
N ILE A 179 6.23 20.70 -14.77
CA ILE A 179 5.52 21.97 -14.55
C ILE A 179 5.93 22.52 -13.18
N ALA A 180 6.07 23.82 -13.05
CA ALA A 180 6.44 24.44 -11.79
C ALA A 180 5.48 25.57 -11.40
N PHE A 181 5.29 25.74 -10.09
CA PHE A 181 4.68 26.91 -9.50
C PHE A 181 5.42 27.27 -8.21
N TRP A 182 5.13 28.43 -7.65
CA TRP A 182 5.69 28.86 -6.37
C TRP A 182 4.59 29.12 -5.36
N ARG A 183 4.89 28.96 -4.07
CA ARG A 183 4.03 29.36 -2.97
C ARG A 183 4.84 29.86 -1.79
N TRP A 184 4.18 30.57 -0.88
CA TRP A 184 4.73 30.85 0.44
C TRP A 184 4.33 29.70 1.35
N GLU A 185 5.31 29.05 1.96
CA GLU A 185 5.10 28.06 3.01
C GLU A 185 5.36 28.67 4.39
N GLN A 186 4.56 28.20 5.34
CA GLN A 186 4.66 28.49 6.76
C GLN A 186 5.32 27.29 7.44
N LEU A 187 5.88 27.49 8.64
CA LEU A 187 6.33 26.39 9.49
C LEU A 187 5.15 25.49 9.89
N GLU A 188 5.45 24.28 10.34
CA GLU A 188 4.45 23.29 10.73
C GLU A 188 3.63 23.80 11.92
N LYS A 189 2.34 24.09 11.67
CA LYS A 189 1.43 24.64 12.68
C LYS A 189 1.27 23.64 13.83
N GLY A 190 1.45 24.12 15.06
CA GLY A 190 1.32 23.30 16.28
C GLY A 190 2.62 22.61 16.72
N ARG A 191 3.61 22.45 15.84
CA ARG A 191 4.95 21.95 16.18
C ARG A 191 5.98 23.07 16.32
N ASP A 192 6.00 23.98 15.37
CA ASP A 192 7.09 24.96 15.20
C ASP A 192 6.70 26.39 15.63
N GLY A 193 5.51 26.57 16.21
CA GLY A 193 5.00 27.84 16.72
C GLY A 193 4.37 28.77 15.67
N GLU A 194 4.14 30.02 16.04
CA GLU A 194 3.56 31.06 15.16
C GLU A 194 4.59 31.58 14.15
N VAL A 195 4.20 31.66 12.88
CA VAL A 195 5.11 32.01 11.79
C VAL A 195 5.18 33.52 11.63
N VAL A 196 6.39 34.08 11.80
CA VAL A 196 6.65 35.51 11.58
C VAL A 196 7.23 35.82 10.19
N ASN A 197 7.83 34.84 9.51
CA ASN A 197 8.42 35.01 8.18
C ASN A 197 8.16 33.76 7.31
N PRO A 198 7.21 33.79 6.35
CA PRO A 198 7.01 32.67 5.43
C PRO A 198 8.21 32.50 4.48
N GLU A 199 8.51 31.26 4.10
CA GLU A 199 9.54 30.94 3.10
C GLU A 199 8.92 30.82 1.71
N LYS A 200 9.55 31.42 0.70
CA LYS A 200 9.16 31.17 -0.70
C LYS A 200 9.72 29.82 -1.12
N ILE A 201 8.85 28.92 -1.54
CA ILE A 201 9.22 27.62 -2.07
C ILE A 201 8.74 27.47 -3.52
N HIS A 202 9.40 26.57 -4.25
CA HIS A 202 9.01 26.15 -5.58
C HIS A 202 8.54 24.71 -5.53
N VAL A 203 7.45 24.40 -6.24
CA VAL A 203 6.97 23.04 -6.42
C VAL A 203 7.12 22.68 -7.89
N VAL A 204 7.88 21.63 -8.16
CA VAL A 204 8.03 21.06 -9.51
C VAL A 204 7.28 19.74 -9.55
N ALA A 205 6.33 19.60 -10.45
CA ALA A 205 5.63 18.34 -10.69
C ALA A 205 6.14 17.68 -11.96
N ILE A 206 6.32 16.35 -11.93
CA ILE A 206 6.66 15.52 -13.10
C ILE A 206 5.68 14.37 -13.22
N THR A 207 5.53 13.83 -14.43
CA THR A 207 4.78 12.61 -14.69
C THR A 207 5.72 11.41 -14.79
N MET A 208 5.52 10.40 -13.95
CA MET A 208 6.26 9.14 -13.98
C MET A 208 5.38 8.00 -14.45
N PHE A 209 5.96 7.14 -15.30
CA PHE A 209 5.31 5.95 -15.87
C PHE A 209 3.95 6.24 -16.54
N GLY A 210 3.76 7.46 -17.04
CA GLY A 210 2.54 7.90 -17.72
C GLY A 210 1.31 8.05 -16.82
N LYS A 211 1.43 7.88 -15.49
CA LYS A 211 0.28 7.93 -14.57
C LYS A 211 0.54 8.56 -13.21
N TYR A 212 1.75 8.48 -12.67
CA TYR A 212 2.05 9.04 -11.35
C TYR A 212 2.45 10.50 -11.50
N ARG A 213 1.72 11.39 -10.82
CA ARG A 213 2.18 12.76 -10.60
C ARG A 213 3.08 12.78 -9.38
N VAL A 214 4.33 13.19 -9.56
CA VAL A 214 5.33 13.33 -8.50
C VAL A 214 5.66 14.80 -8.33
N ASP A 215 5.39 15.35 -7.14
CA ASP A 215 5.64 16.75 -6.80
C ASP A 215 6.88 16.84 -5.90
N ALA A 216 7.90 17.63 -6.28
CA ALA A 216 9.04 17.96 -5.43
C ALA A 216 8.96 19.40 -4.93
N THR A 217 9.11 19.59 -3.63
CA THR A 217 9.21 20.90 -2.98
C THR A 217 10.67 21.31 -2.83
N VAL A 218 11.02 22.43 -3.45
CA VAL A 218 12.36 23.02 -3.49
C VAL A 218 12.37 24.31 -2.67
N ASN A 219 13.24 24.35 -1.66
CA ASN A 219 13.37 25.50 -0.75
C ASN A 219 14.23 26.63 -1.34
N SER A 220 14.36 27.74 -0.60
CA SER A 220 15.17 28.90 -1.00
C SER A 220 16.67 28.62 -1.17
N ARG A 221 17.16 27.48 -0.64
CA ARG A 221 18.53 26.98 -0.82
C ARG A 221 18.68 26.05 -2.03
N ASN A 222 17.64 25.91 -2.85
CA ASN A 222 17.55 24.98 -3.97
C ASN A 222 17.65 23.49 -3.56
N GLN A 223 17.28 23.15 -2.33
CA GLN A 223 17.27 21.78 -1.85
C GLN A 223 15.85 21.21 -1.98
N ILE A 224 15.74 20.01 -2.56
CA ILE A 224 14.48 19.25 -2.51
C ILE A 224 14.33 18.72 -1.08
N GLN A 225 13.29 19.18 -0.38
CA GLN A 225 13.02 18.76 1.00
C GLN A 225 11.94 17.68 1.07
N ARG A 226 10.94 17.77 0.20
CA ARG A 226 9.80 16.84 0.16
C ARG A 226 9.52 16.38 -1.25
N ILE A 227 9.24 15.11 -1.41
CA ILE A 227 8.78 14.50 -2.67
C ILE A 227 7.49 13.74 -2.37
N LYS A 228 6.42 14.10 -3.06
CA LYS A 228 5.07 13.57 -2.84
C LYS A 228 4.56 12.91 -4.11
N THR A 229 3.88 11.78 -3.98
CA THR A 229 3.13 11.15 -5.08
C THR A 229 1.86 10.50 -4.55
N THR A 230 0.85 10.38 -5.40
CA THR A 230 -0.34 9.56 -5.13
C THR A 230 -0.17 8.21 -5.82
N VAL A 231 -0.40 7.12 -5.11
CA VAL A 231 -0.35 5.75 -5.62
C VAL A 231 -1.67 5.03 -5.40
N ASN A 232 -1.86 3.87 -6.00
CA ASN A 232 -2.99 3.01 -5.64
C ASN A 232 -2.63 2.13 -4.45
N GLU A 233 -3.42 2.21 -3.38
CA GLU A 233 -3.48 1.23 -2.29
C GLU A 233 -4.85 0.56 -2.36
N PRO A 234 -4.97 -0.75 -2.64
CA PRO A 234 -6.26 -1.41 -2.90
C PRO A 234 -7.39 -1.06 -1.93
N SER A 235 -7.07 -0.92 -0.64
CA SER A 235 -8.03 -0.56 0.41
C SER A 235 -8.58 0.87 0.27
N LEU A 236 -7.69 1.84 0.05
CA LEU A 236 -8.05 3.27 0.10
C LEU A 236 -8.21 3.91 -1.28
N GLY A 237 -7.63 3.29 -2.32
CA GLY A 237 -7.51 3.85 -3.65
C GLY A 237 -6.36 4.83 -3.76
N ASP A 238 -6.66 6.07 -4.10
CA ASP A 238 -5.67 7.13 -4.22
C ASP A 238 -5.07 7.46 -2.85
N PHE A 239 -3.84 6.99 -2.64
CA PHE A 239 -3.16 7.08 -1.37
C PHE A 239 -1.85 7.85 -1.52
N ASN A 240 -1.68 8.88 -0.68
CA ASN A 240 -0.52 9.74 -0.74
C ASN A 240 0.69 9.08 -0.07
N ILE A 241 1.85 9.19 -0.71
CA ILE A 241 3.15 8.94 -0.10
C ILE A 241 3.95 10.23 -0.19
N GLU A 242 4.45 10.71 0.93
CA GLU A 242 5.41 11.81 0.98
C GLU A 242 6.71 11.31 1.59
N HIS A 243 7.82 11.66 0.95
CA HIS A 243 9.17 11.46 1.47
C HIS A 243 9.77 12.80 1.84
N GLU A 244 10.17 12.93 3.09
CA GLU A 244 10.94 14.05 3.58
C GLU A 244 12.40 13.64 3.75
N SER A 245 13.30 14.54 3.37
CA SER A 245 14.73 14.32 3.53
C SER A 245 15.40 15.58 4.07
N THR A 246 16.10 15.44 5.18
CA THR A 246 16.77 16.53 5.91
C THR A 246 18.21 16.17 6.24
N GLU A 247 18.93 17.09 6.90
CA GLU A 247 20.35 16.91 7.23
C GLU A 247 21.21 16.63 5.99
N GLN A 248 21.18 17.55 5.01
CA GLN A 248 22.02 17.49 3.81
C GLN A 248 23.51 17.56 4.21
N MET A 249 24.28 16.52 3.89
CA MET A 249 25.71 16.45 4.17
C MET A 249 26.53 16.31 2.89
N GLN A 250 27.77 16.80 2.93
CA GLN A 250 28.71 16.76 1.82
C GLN A 250 29.49 15.44 1.80
N PHE A 251 29.52 14.77 0.64
CA PHE A 251 30.30 13.56 0.38
C PHE A 251 31.09 13.74 -0.92
N GLY A 252 32.35 14.16 -0.81
CA GLY A 252 33.14 14.54 -1.98
C GLY A 252 32.52 15.76 -2.69
N ASN A 253 32.16 15.63 -3.96
CA ASN A 253 31.54 16.68 -4.77
C ASN A 253 30.01 16.59 -4.87
N VAL A 254 29.36 15.74 -4.07
CA VAL A 254 27.90 15.62 -4.01
C VAL A 254 27.38 15.88 -2.60
N LYS A 255 26.12 16.31 -2.49
CA LYS A 255 25.39 16.32 -1.21
C LYS A 255 24.32 15.24 -1.20
N TRP A 256 24.08 14.68 -0.02
CA TRP A 256 23.04 13.69 0.21
C TRP A 256 22.40 13.90 1.58
N PRO A 257 21.06 13.81 1.70
CA PRO A 257 20.38 13.88 2.98
C PRO A 257 20.58 12.58 3.77
N ILE A 258 20.88 12.68 5.05
CA ILE A 258 21.09 11.49 5.90
C ILE A 258 19.97 11.22 6.89
N ASN A 259 19.01 12.13 7.03
CA ASN A 259 17.80 11.90 7.79
C ASN A 259 16.62 11.77 6.83
N TRP A 260 15.94 10.63 6.89
CA TRP A 260 14.84 10.29 6.00
C TRP A 260 13.60 9.99 6.79
N HIS A 261 12.48 10.38 6.23
CA HIS A 261 11.19 10.21 6.84
C HIS A 261 10.13 10.09 5.75
N SER A 262 9.10 9.30 5.96
CA SER A 262 8.03 9.11 4.98
C SER A 262 6.67 8.97 5.64
N HIS A 263 5.76 9.82 5.18
CA HIS A 263 4.36 9.82 5.59
C HIS A 263 3.49 9.15 4.54
N HIS A 264 2.41 8.57 5.01
CA HIS A 264 1.33 8.03 4.19
C HIS A 264 0.01 8.72 4.53
N GLY A 265 -0.78 9.02 3.51
CA GLY A 265 -1.89 9.97 3.62
C GLY A 265 -1.42 11.43 3.56
N ILE A 266 -2.36 12.37 3.61
CA ILE A 266 -2.03 13.81 3.65
C ILE A 266 -1.55 14.11 5.06
N ASP A 267 -0.31 14.59 5.21
CA ASP A 267 0.19 14.99 6.51
C ASP A 267 -0.49 16.29 6.97
N ASP A 268 -1.41 16.13 7.91
CA ASP A 268 -2.10 17.23 8.57
C ASP A 268 -2.12 16.93 10.07
N ASN A 269 -0.95 17.16 10.70
CA ASN A 269 -0.69 17.00 12.13
C ASN A 269 -1.57 17.92 13.04
N TRP A 270 -2.62 18.52 12.48
CA TRP A 270 -3.51 19.48 13.13
C TRP A 270 -5.00 19.26 12.79
N ALA A 271 -5.38 19.08 11.52
CA ALA A 271 -6.77 19.00 11.04
C ALA A 271 -6.98 17.86 10.02
N PHE A 272 -6.74 16.63 10.46
CA PHE A 272 -6.83 15.42 9.65
C PHE A 272 -8.06 15.34 8.72
N TYR A 273 -7.79 15.27 7.41
CA TYR A 273 -8.80 15.10 6.35
C TYR A 273 -9.46 13.72 6.39
N ARG A 274 -8.76 12.68 6.87
CA ARG A 274 -9.31 11.32 7.09
C ARG A 274 -8.85 10.73 8.42
N GLN A 275 -9.39 9.57 8.79
CA GLN A 275 -9.01 8.89 10.03
C GLN A 275 -7.62 8.25 9.97
N SER A 276 -7.13 7.88 8.79
CA SER A 276 -5.82 7.22 8.61
C SER A 276 -4.73 8.11 7.97
N THR A 277 -4.81 9.44 8.07
CA THR A 277 -3.87 10.35 7.41
C THR A 277 -2.70 10.79 8.27
N GLY A 278 -1.53 10.97 7.65
CA GLY A 278 -0.37 11.66 8.23
C GLY A 278 0.59 10.74 9.00
N HIS A 279 0.38 9.43 8.92
CA HIS A 279 1.13 8.46 9.68
C HIS A 279 2.42 8.03 8.97
N ASN A 280 3.46 7.82 9.76
CA ASN A 280 4.83 7.59 9.36
C ASN A 280 5.04 6.13 8.95
N GLY A 281 5.30 5.84 7.68
CA GLY A 281 5.50 4.47 7.22
C GLY A 281 6.95 4.01 7.19
N TYR A 282 7.90 4.94 7.21
CA TYR A 282 9.34 4.65 7.16
C TYR A 282 10.13 5.88 7.62
N GLY A 283 11.26 5.65 8.26
CA GLY A 283 12.22 6.71 8.53
C GLY A 283 13.48 6.20 9.21
N GLY A 284 14.50 7.03 9.30
CA GLY A 284 15.77 6.66 9.90
C GLY A 284 16.91 7.62 9.61
N LYS A 285 18.07 7.28 10.18
CA LYS A 285 19.34 7.97 9.93
C LYS A 285 20.32 7.06 9.22
N PHE A 286 20.84 7.55 8.10
CA PHE A 286 21.74 6.83 7.21
C PHE A 286 23.02 7.62 6.94
N PRO A 287 23.90 7.75 7.94
CA PRO A 287 25.06 8.65 7.87
C PRO A 287 26.16 8.16 6.92
N ASN A 288 26.19 6.87 6.62
CA ASN A 288 27.23 6.27 5.78
C ASN A 288 26.78 6.36 4.32
N VAL A 289 27.39 7.23 3.54
CA VAL A 289 27.02 7.44 2.12
C VAL A 289 28.26 7.29 1.24
N GLN A 290 28.10 6.52 0.17
CA GLN A 290 29.13 6.23 -0.81
C GLN A 290 28.58 6.57 -2.21
N PRO A 291 28.81 7.80 -2.69
CA PRO A 291 28.45 8.18 -4.05
C PRO A 291 29.20 7.33 -5.08
N ASN A 292 28.51 6.94 -6.15
CA ASN A 292 29.07 6.17 -7.27
C ASN A 292 29.64 4.79 -6.92
N VAL A 293 29.35 4.27 -5.74
CA VAL A 293 29.57 2.87 -5.38
C VAL A 293 28.24 2.16 -5.55
N CYS A 294 28.13 1.29 -6.55
CA CYS A 294 26.92 0.51 -6.78
C CYS A 294 27.23 -0.87 -7.34
N THR A 295 26.87 -1.89 -6.57
CA THR A 295 26.92 -3.28 -7.00
C THR A 295 25.76 -3.55 -7.97
N ASP A 296 26.04 -4.23 -9.09
CA ASP A 296 24.99 -4.75 -9.97
C ASP A 296 24.32 -5.95 -9.27
N PRO A 297 22.98 -5.98 -9.13
CA PRO A 297 22.27 -7.16 -8.61
C PRO A 297 22.37 -8.41 -9.51
N GLY A 298 22.98 -8.31 -10.69
CA GLY A 298 23.05 -9.40 -11.65
C GLY A 298 21.76 -9.54 -12.47
N PRO A 299 21.59 -10.63 -13.23
CA PRO A 299 20.39 -10.83 -14.06
C PRO A 299 19.15 -11.05 -13.20
N VAL A 300 17.97 -10.76 -13.77
CA VAL A 300 16.69 -11.12 -13.15
C VAL A 300 16.63 -12.66 -13.03
N PRO A 301 16.39 -13.22 -11.83
CA PRO A 301 16.33 -14.66 -11.65
C PRO A 301 15.22 -15.31 -12.48
N ALA A 302 15.47 -16.53 -12.99
CA ALA A 302 14.48 -17.23 -13.80
C ALA A 302 13.10 -17.39 -13.13
N PRO A 303 13.00 -17.76 -11.83
CA PRO A 303 11.70 -17.84 -11.13
C PRO A 303 10.95 -16.50 -11.10
N VAL A 304 11.68 -15.37 -11.08
CA VAL A 304 11.10 -14.03 -11.08
C VAL A 304 10.60 -13.66 -12.48
N ALA A 305 11.41 -13.93 -13.50
CA ALA A 305 11.06 -13.63 -14.89
C ALA A 305 9.85 -14.42 -15.40
N SER A 306 9.61 -15.63 -14.89
CA SER A 306 8.49 -16.48 -15.27
C SER A 306 7.28 -16.40 -14.33
N ALA A 307 7.32 -15.56 -13.28
CA ALA A 307 6.24 -15.49 -12.31
C ALA A 307 4.96 -14.90 -12.91
N THR A 308 3.82 -15.47 -12.55
CA THR A 308 2.49 -14.98 -12.94
C THR A 308 1.64 -14.78 -11.69
N PHE A 309 0.78 -13.75 -11.71
CA PHE A 309 -0.10 -13.40 -10.60
C PHE A 309 -1.56 -13.39 -11.05
N PRO A 310 -2.11 -14.54 -11.47
CA PRO A 310 -3.48 -14.58 -11.93
C PRO A 310 -4.45 -14.38 -10.76
N VAL A 311 -5.51 -13.62 -10.98
CA VAL A 311 -6.66 -13.60 -10.06
C VAL A 311 -7.39 -14.93 -10.22
N GLN A 312 -7.29 -15.78 -9.20
CA GLN A 312 -7.91 -17.10 -9.18
C GLN A 312 -8.90 -17.19 -8.02
N VAL A 313 -10.00 -17.90 -8.22
CA VAL A 313 -10.95 -18.24 -7.15
C VAL A 313 -11.19 -19.75 -7.17
N THR A 314 -10.67 -20.44 -6.16
CA THR A 314 -11.02 -21.85 -5.91
C THR A 314 -12.31 -21.91 -5.12
N VAL A 315 -13.13 -22.93 -5.37
CA VAL A 315 -14.43 -23.09 -4.73
C VAL A 315 -14.48 -24.46 -4.06
N ASP A 316 -14.51 -24.47 -2.73
CA ASP A 316 -14.61 -25.70 -1.95
C ASP A 316 -15.93 -25.70 -1.15
N LYS A 317 -16.75 -26.74 -1.38
CA LYS A 317 -18.01 -26.91 -0.65
C LYS A 317 -17.72 -27.43 0.77
N MET A 318 -18.10 -26.65 1.79
CA MET A 318 -17.91 -27.01 3.20
C MET A 318 -19.16 -27.69 3.79
N ALA A 319 -20.34 -27.20 3.40
CA ALA A 319 -21.63 -27.77 3.75
C ALA A 319 -22.65 -27.43 2.66
N ASN A 320 -23.91 -27.87 2.80
CA ASN A 320 -24.93 -27.49 1.83
C ASN A 320 -25.16 -25.97 1.84
N GLY A 321 -24.93 -25.29 0.71
CA GLY A 321 -25.02 -23.83 0.63
C GLY A 321 -23.96 -23.09 1.43
N VAL A 322 -22.82 -23.71 1.76
CA VAL A 322 -21.69 -23.05 2.43
C VAL A 322 -20.40 -23.39 1.70
N TYR A 323 -19.68 -22.36 1.24
CA TYR A 323 -18.51 -22.52 0.37
C TYR A 323 -17.35 -21.65 0.84
N LEU A 324 -16.15 -22.22 0.80
CA LEU A 324 -14.89 -21.48 0.82
C LEU A 324 -14.60 -20.98 -0.60
N LEU A 325 -14.25 -19.71 -0.72
CA LEU A 325 -13.85 -19.04 -1.96
C LEU A 325 -12.38 -18.64 -1.84
N GLY A 326 -11.49 -19.60 -2.06
CA GLY A 326 -10.04 -19.48 -1.85
C GLY A 326 -9.26 -19.13 -3.12
N GLY A 327 -7.96 -19.44 -3.16
CA GLY A 327 -7.09 -19.25 -4.32
C GLY A 327 -6.17 -18.02 -4.27
N GLY A 328 -6.24 -17.25 -3.18
CA GLY A 328 -5.31 -16.15 -2.86
C GLY A 328 -4.73 -16.30 -1.45
N PRO A 329 -4.00 -15.29 -0.95
CA PRO A 329 -3.46 -15.30 0.42
C PRO A 329 -4.54 -15.15 1.51
N ALA A 330 -5.74 -14.73 1.11
CA ALA A 330 -6.91 -14.57 1.98
C ALA A 330 -8.18 -15.08 1.29
N ASN A 331 -9.07 -15.69 2.09
CA ASN A 331 -10.29 -16.33 1.65
C ASN A 331 -11.53 -15.47 1.88
N SER A 332 -12.56 -15.69 1.07
CA SER A 332 -13.94 -15.30 1.38
C SER A 332 -14.78 -16.55 1.65
N TYR A 333 -15.88 -16.40 2.38
CA TYR A 333 -16.84 -17.50 2.60
C TYR A 333 -18.23 -17.11 2.16
N MET A 334 -18.89 -17.98 1.42
CA MET A 334 -20.27 -17.80 0.97
C MET A 334 -21.22 -18.63 1.86
N VAL A 335 -22.31 -18.01 2.29
CA VAL A 335 -23.44 -18.66 2.96
C VAL A 335 -24.72 -18.35 2.20
N GLU A 336 -25.33 -19.37 1.63
CA GLU A 336 -26.57 -19.29 0.89
C GLU A 336 -27.78 -19.32 1.83
N PHE A 337 -28.73 -18.42 1.65
CA PHE A 337 -30.04 -18.43 2.29
C PHE A 337 -31.12 -18.67 1.22
N ARG A 338 -32.39 -18.74 1.63
CA ARG A 338 -33.53 -18.99 0.74
C ARG A 338 -33.58 -18.01 -0.43
N ASN A 339 -33.46 -16.71 -0.13
CA ASN A 339 -33.66 -15.64 -1.10
C ASN A 339 -32.43 -14.77 -1.33
N PHE A 340 -31.33 -14.99 -0.62
CA PHE A 340 -30.13 -14.15 -0.72
C PHE A 340 -28.87 -14.94 -0.35
N VAL A 341 -27.71 -14.30 -0.49
CA VAL A 341 -26.41 -14.79 -0.04
C VAL A 341 -25.80 -13.80 0.95
N ALA A 342 -25.11 -14.32 1.97
CA ALA A 342 -24.16 -13.55 2.77
C ALA A 342 -22.73 -14.00 2.43
N VAL A 343 -21.80 -13.04 2.38
CA VAL A 343 -20.37 -13.31 2.20
C VAL A 343 -19.63 -12.84 3.44
N PHE A 344 -18.71 -13.65 3.96
CA PHE A 344 -17.74 -13.26 4.98
C PHE A 344 -16.41 -12.95 4.28
N GLU A 345 -15.98 -11.71 4.47
CA GLU A 345 -14.79 -11.05 3.94
C GLU A 345 -14.64 -10.72 2.46
N ALA A 346 -13.94 -9.61 2.21
CA ALA A 346 -13.62 -9.08 0.88
C ALA A 346 -12.14 -8.63 0.75
N PRO A 347 -11.19 -9.58 0.87
CA PRO A 347 -9.78 -9.26 1.07
C PRO A 347 -9.08 -8.82 -0.22
N THR A 348 -7.87 -8.30 -0.06
CA THR A 348 -6.85 -8.00 -1.07
C THR A 348 -7.17 -6.90 -2.09
N SER A 349 -8.19 -7.03 -2.93
CA SER A 349 -8.45 -6.08 -4.01
C SER A 349 -9.85 -6.17 -4.62
N GLU A 350 -10.19 -5.16 -5.42
CA GLU A 350 -11.39 -5.17 -6.25
C GLU A 350 -11.41 -6.35 -7.23
N GLU A 351 -10.31 -6.60 -7.96
CA GLU A 351 -10.29 -7.65 -8.98
C GLU A 351 -10.56 -9.03 -8.40
N ARG A 352 -10.00 -9.30 -7.20
CA ARG A 352 -10.29 -10.51 -6.44
C ARG A 352 -11.77 -10.56 -6.05
N SER A 353 -12.32 -9.47 -5.55
CA SER A 353 -13.71 -9.41 -5.08
C SER A 353 -14.71 -9.58 -6.22
N LEU A 354 -14.48 -8.95 -7.38
CA LEU A 354 -15.29 -9.16 -8.58
C LEU A 354 -15.25 -10.62 -9.03
N ALA A 355 -14.08 -11.27 -9.01
CA ALA A 355 -13.97 -12.69 -9.34
C ALA A 355 -14.74 -13.57 -8.33
N VAL A 356 -14.73 -13.21 -7.05
CA VAL A 356 -15.52 -13.90 -6.01
C VAL A 356 -17.02 -13.70 -6.23
N ILE A 357 -17.48 -12.48 -6.49
CA ILE A 357 -18.88 -12.16 -6.79
C ILE A 357 -19.39 -13.00 -7.97
N GLU A 358 -18.59 -13.15 -9.02
CA GLU A 358 -18.91 -14.00 -10.17
C GLU A 358 -19.06 -15.49 -9.80
N GLN A 359 -18.24 -16.00 -8.87
CA GLN A 359 -18.42 -17.37 -8.37
C GLN A 359 -19.68 -17.51 -7.52
N VAL A 360 -19.98 -16.53 -6.68
CA VAL A 360 -21.21 -16.50 -5.88
C VAL A 360 -22.44 -16.52 -6.78
N ALA A 361 -22.46 -15.71 -7.85
CA ALA A 361 -23.56 -15.67 -8.82
C ALA A 361 -23.77 -17.01 -9.55
N LYS A 362 -22.70 -17.77 -9.80
CA LYS A 362 -22.79 -19.13 -10.38
C LYS A 362 -23.31 -20.16 -9.39
N LEU A 363 -22.90 -20.06 -8.12
CA LEU A 363 -23.30 -20.99 -7.07
C LEU A 363 -24.76 -20.79 -6.63
N ALA A 364 -25.23 -19.55 -6.62
CA ALA A 364 -26.57 -19.16 -6.19
C ALA A 364 -27.24 -18.23 -7.22
N PRO A 365 -27.64 -18.75 -8.39
CA PRO A 365 -28.21 -17.94 -9.46
C PRO A 365 -29.49 -17.22 -8.99
N ASN A 366 -29.64 -15.97 -9.41
CA ASN A 366 -30.77 -15.07 -9.09
C ASN A 366 -30.91 -14.67 -7.61
N LYS A 367 -29.97 -15.04 -6.73
CA LYS A 367 -29.96 -14.58 -5.34
C LYS A 367 -29.02 -13.39 -5.20
N PRO A 368 -29.48 -12.24 -4.68
CA PRO A 368 -28.59 -11.11 -4.41
C PRO A 368 -27.59 -11.48 -3.31
N ILE A 369 -26.37 -10.96 -3.44
CA ILE A 369 -25.45 -10.85 -2.30
C ILE A 369 -26.00 -9.71 -1.44
N ARG A 370 -26.74 -10.06 -0.39
CA ARG A 370 -27.42 -9.08 0.44
C ARG A 370 -26.54 -8.55 1.56
N TRP A 371 -25.62 -9.37 2.04
CA TRP A 371 -24.78 -9.06 3.19
C TRP A 371 -23.32 -9.35 2.88
N LEU A 372 -22.44 -8.41 3.19
CA LEU A 372 -21.00 -8.67 3.35
C LEU A 372 -20.65 -8.43 4.81
N ILE A 373 -20.08 -9.43 5.49
CA ILE A 373 -19.51 -9.28 6.81
C ILE A 373 -18.02 -8.95 6.64
N SER A 374 -17.62 -7.74 7.02
CA SER A 374 -16.22 -7.33 7.09
C SER A 374 -15.74 -7.50 8.52
N SER A 375 -14.72 -8.35 8.72
CA SER A 375 -14.29 -8.76 10.05
C SER A 375 -13.64 -7.58 10.79
N HIS A 376 -12.71 -6.87 10.15
CA HIS A 376 -12.00 -5.72 10.71
C HIS A 376 -11.32 -4.88 9.61
N PRO A 377 -10.79 -3.69 9.94
CA PRO A 377 -10.37 -2.71 8.93
C PRO A 377 -8.89 -2.78 8.53
N HIS A 378 -8.20 -3.91 8.70
CA HIS A 378 -6.83 -4.03 8.16
C HIS A 378 -6.87 -4.13 6.62
N PHE A 379 -5.84 -3.59 5.98
CA PHE A 379 -5.86 -3.34 4.53
C PHE A 379 -5.91 -4.62 3.68
N ASP A 380 -5.39 -5.71 4.19
CA ASP A 380 -5.46 -7.00 3.52
C ASP A 380 -6.87 -7.61 3.56
N HIS A 381 -7.79 -7.10 4.39
CA HIS A 381 -9.18 -7.57 4.51
C HIS A 381 -10.23 -6.72 3.80
N ILE A 382 -9.93 -5.45 3.51
CA ILE A 382 -10.95 -4.47 3.06
C ILE A 382 -10.83 -4.00 1.61
N GLY A 383 -9.87 -4.51 0.84
CA GLY A 383 -9.63 -4.11 -0.55
C GLY A 383 -10.84 -4.23 -1.49
N GLY A 384 -11.83 -5.06 -1.13
CA GLY A 384 -13.04 -5.30 -1.90
C GLY A 384 -14.30 -4.57 -1.45
N LEU A 385 -14.29 -3.85 -0.32
CA LEU A 385 -15.54 -3.37 0.29
C LEU A 385 -16.36 -2.46 -0.64
N ARG A 386 -15.69 -1.55 -1.38
CA ARG A 386 -16.36 -0.65 -2.34
C ARG A 386 -17.09 -1.44 -3.44
N ALA A 387 -16.53 -2.55 -3.92
CA ALA A 387 -17.17 -3.37 -4.96
C ALA A 387 -18.45 -4.04 -4.44
N TYR A 388 -18.43 -4.59 -3.22
CA TYR A 388 -19.62 -5.18 -2.60
C TYR A 388 -20.70 -4.14 -2.29
N LEU A 389 -20.30 -2.98 -1.76
CA LEU A 389 -21.22 -1.86 -1.54
C LEU A 389 -21.88 -1.44 -2.87
N HIS A 390 -21.10 -1.40 -3.95
CA HIS A 390 -21.59 -0.99 -5.27
C HIS A 390 -22.62 -1.93 -5.89
N ILE A 391 -22.53 -3.25 -5.63
CA ILE A 391 -23.56 -4.21 -6.08
C ILE A 391 -24.79 -4.26 -5.15
N GLY A 392 -24.87 -3.38 -4.15
CA GLY A 392 -25.99 -3.26 -3.22
C GLY A 392 -25.95 -4.18 -2.00
N SER A 393 -24.78 -4.75 -1.67
CA SER A 393 -24.61 -5.50 -0.42
C SER A 393 -24.62 -4.54 0.77
N THR A 394 -25.32 -4.91 1.84
CA THR A 394 -25.17 -4.23 3.13
C THR A 394 -23.89 -4.70 3.82
N ILE A 395 -22.99 -3.77 4.11
CA ILE A 395 -21.73 -4.06 4.81
C ILE A 395 -22.00 -4.15 6.31
N VAL A 396 -21.79 -5.30 6.92
CA VAL A 396 -21.90 -5.53 8.36
C VAL A 396 -20.51 -5.52 8.95
N THR A 397 -20.27 -4.65 9.93
CA THR A 397 -19.00 -4.55 10.65
C THR A 397 -19.24 -4.08 12.09
N HIS A 398 -18.21 -4.03 12.93
CA HIS A 398 -18.35 -3.44 14.25
C HIS A 398 -18.48 -1.91 14.21
N ALA A 399 -19.28 -1.33 15.09
CA ALA A 399 -19.53 0.12 15.16
C ALA A 399 -18.26 0.98 15.29
N LYS A 400 -17.20 0.45 15.92
CA LYS A 400 -15.88 1.12 15.99
C LYS A 400 -15.25 1.38 14.63
N ASN A 401 -15.56 0.56 13.63
CA ASN A 401 -14.92 0.65 12.32
C ASN A 401 -15.63 1.66 11.41
N LEU A 402 -16.90 2.00 11.70
CA LEU A 402 -17.73 2.80 10.81
C LEU A 402 -17.16 4.18 10.51
N ALA A 403 -16.58 4.86 11.49
CA ALA A 403 -16.01 6.19 11.28
C ALA A 403 -14.91 6.13 10.20
N PHE A 404 -13.92 5.27 10.40
CA PHE A 404 -12.83 5.03 9.43
C PHE A 404 -13.35 4.53 8.08
N LEU A 405 -14.21 3.51 8.07
CA LEU A 405 -14.69 2.96 6.80
C LEU A 405 -15.45 4.01 6.00
N ASN A 406 -16.30 4.82 6.63
CA ASN A 406 -17.08 5.83 5.90
C ASN A 406 -16.21 6.98 5.39
N SER A 407 -15.26 7.46 6.19
CA SER A 407 -14.39 8.54 5.76
C SER A 407 -13.37 8.08 4.74
N ASP A 408 -12.73 6.92 4.92
CA ASP A 408 -11.50 6.57 4.20
C ASP A 408 -11.74 5.56 3.06
N VAL A 409 -12.74 4.68 3.19
CA VAL A 409 -12.92 3.51 2.30
C VAL A 409 -14.19 3.61 1.46
N LEU A 410 -15.35 3.67 2.11
CA LEU A 410 -16.69 3.62 1.51
C LEU A 410 -17.18 4.96 0.96
N ASN A 411 -16.31 5.97 0.88
CA ASN A 411 -16.62 7.24 0.24
C ASN A 411 -16.73 7.08 -1.29
N TYR A 412 -17.35 8.07 -1.93
CA TYR A 412 -17.58 8.10 -3.38
C TYR A 412 -16.55 8.95 -4.14
N GLU A 413 -15.42 9.28 -3.51
CA GLU A 413 -14.37 10.01 -4.21
C GLU A 413 -13.80 9.13 -5.35
N PRO A 414 -13.68 9.70 -6.57
CA PRO A 414 -13.07 8.98 -7.67
C PRO A 414 -11.61 8.66 -7.38
N ARG A 415 -11.23 7.39 -7.56
CA ARG A 415 -9.84 6.94 -7.59
C ARG A 415 -9.27 7.24 -8.98
N THR A 416 -8.15 7.95 -9.06
CA THR A 416 -7.58 8.45 -10.31
C THR A 416 -6.38 7.63 -10.79
N VAL A 417 -5.60 7.03 -9.87
CA VAL A 417 -4.42 6.23 -10.24
C VAL A 417 -4.84 4.86 -10.79
N LYS A 418 -5.80 4.22 -10.13
CA LYS A 418 -6.42 2.96 -10.56
C LYS A 418 -7.93 3.03 -10.26
N PRO A 419 -8.73 3.57 -11.20
CA PRO A 419 -10.17 3.71 -11.00
C PRO A 419 -10.84 2.35 -10.79
N ASP A 420 -11.53 2.21 -9.66
CA ASP A 420 -12.36 1.06 -9.30
C ASP A 420 -13.76 1.15 -9.94
N ILE A 421 -14.62 0.14 -9.73
CA ILE A 421 -15.95 0.08 -10.30
C ILE A 421 -16.81 1.27 -9.87
N VAL A 422 -16.71 1.71 -8.61
CA VAL A 422 -17.42 2.89 -8.10
C VAL A 422 -16.94 4.17 -8.81
N SER A 423 -15.64 4.30 -9.06
CA SER A 423 -15.10 5.47 -9.76
C SER A 423 -15.46 5.50 -11.24
N ARG A 424 -15.57 4.33 -11.87
CA ARG A 424 -15.95 4.19 -13.29
C ARG A 424 -17.46 4.30 -13.50
N TRP A 425 -18.24 3.83 -12.54
CA TRP A 425 -19.69 3.78 -12.55
C TRP A 425 -20.20 4.36 -11.23
N PRO A 426 -20.15 5.69 -11.04
CA PRO A 426 -20.60 6.29 -9.80
C PRO A 426 -22.09 6.00 -9.56
N PRO A 427 -22.52 5.88 -8.28
CA PRO A 427 -23.92 5.71 -7.94
C PRO A 427 -24.80 6.78 -8.59
N THR A 428 -25.92 6.37 -9.19
CA THR A 428 -26.93 7.32 -9.69
C THR A 428 -27.77 7.88 -8.56
N GLU A 429 -28.03 7.08 -7.52
CA GLU A 429 -28.75 7.45 -6.30
C GLU A 429 -28.14 6.69 -5.12
N VAL A 430 -27.62 7.41 -4.13
CA VAL A 430 -26.92 6.82 -2.97
C VAL A 430 -27.91 6.21 -1.99
N ALA A 431 -29.16 6.68 -1.97
CA ALA A 431 -30.20 6.17 -1.10
C ALA A 431 -30.70 4.75 -1.47
N GLU A 432 -30.33 4.21 -2.64
CA GLU A 432 -30.93 2.99 -3.23
C GLU A 432 -30.14 1.69 -3.01
N GLY A 433 -29.13 1.64 -2.13
CA GLY A 433 -28.43 0.37 -1.86
C GLY A 433 -27.09 0.44 -1.14
N TYR A 434 -26.54 1.64 -0.94
CA TYR A 434 -25.23 1.85 -0.34
C TYR A 434 -25.32 1.88 1.20
N THR A 435 -25.67 0.72 1.77
CA THR A 435 -25.97 0.58 3.21
C THR A 435 -24.86 -0.13 3.96
N TYR A 436 -24.70 0.24 5.23
CA TYR A 436 -23.80 -0.43 6.17
C TYR A 436 -24.41 -0.44 7.57
N GLU A 437 -24.09 -1.47 8.34
CA GLU A 437 -24.61 -1.74 9.68
C GLU A 437 -23.44 -1.89 10.65
N GLY A 438 -23.41 -0.98 11.64
CA GLY A 438 -22.44 -1.04 12.74
C GLY A 438 -23.01 -1.80 13.92
N ILE A 439 -22.44 -2.96 14.22
CA ILE A 439 -22.91 -3.81 15.31
C ILE A 439 -22.08 -3.53 16.58
N GLN A 440 -22.66 -3.73 17.76
CA GLN A 440 -21.94 -3.59 19.03
C GLN A 440 -21.46 -4.95 19.55
N GLU A 441 -22.37 -5.87 19.86
CA GLU A 441 -21.99 -7.15 20.48
C GLU A 441 -22.36 -8.36 19.61
N ARG A 442 -23.60 -8.37 19.10
CA ARG A 442 -24.16 -9.49 18.33
C ARG A 442 -25.08 -8.97 17.23
N TYR A 443 -25.03 -9.65 16.09
CA TYR A 443 -25.97 -9.50 14.99
C TYR A 443 -26.34 -10.88 14.43
N VAL A 444 -27.53 -11.02 13.84
CA VAL A 444 -27.98 -12.30 13.27
C VAL A 444 -28.55 -12.03 11.88
N ILE A 445 -27.95 -12.67 10.88
CA ILE A 445 -28.48 -12.73 9.51
C ILE A 445 -29.29 -14.02 9.40
N THR A 446 -30.56 -13.94 8.98
CA THR A 446 -31.46 -15.09 8.94
C THR A 446 -32.50 -15.00 7.82
N ASP A 447 -33.03 -16.15 7.41
CA ASP A 447 -34.19 -16.33 6.53
C ASP A 447 -35.30 -17.18 7.18
N ASP A 448 -35.33 -17.16 8.52
CA ASP A 448 -36.17 -17.96 9.41
C ASP A 448 -35.86 -19.47 9.43
N VAL A 449 -34.90 -19.95 8.63
CA VAL A 449 -34.49 -21.36 8.58
C VAL A 449 -33.02 -21.54 8.93
N ARG A 450 -32.16 -20.69 8.37
CA ARG A 450 -30.72 -20.65 8.65
C ARG A 450 -30.41 -19.37 9.41
N ASN A 451 -29.56 -19.49 10.43
CA ASN A 451 -29.04 -18.35 11.18
C ASN A 451 -27.53 -18.25 10.97
N LEU A 452 -27.03 -17.07 10.66
CA LEU A 452 -25.61 -16.73 10.71
C LEU A 452 -25.42 -15.68 11.79
N HIS A 453 -24.73 -16.04 12.86
CA HIS A 453 -24.48 -15.13 13.97
C HIS A 453 -23.17 -14.40 13.73
N VAL A 454 -23.15 -13.09 13.94
CA VAL A 454 -21.94 -12.26 13.91
C VAL A 454 -21.70 -11.76 15.33
N TYR A 455 -20.47 -11.91 15.81
CA TYR A 455 -20.09 -11.59 17.18
C TYR A 455 -18.90 -10.65 17.19
N TYR A 456 -18.96 -9.61 18.02
CA TYR A 456 -17.76 -8.86 18.39
C TYR A 456 -16.88 -9.73 19.29
N VAL A 457 -15.61 -9.88 18.93
CA VAL A 457 -14.64 -10.68 19.67
C VAL A 457 -14.01 -9.82 20.76
N GLN A 458 -13.98 -10.32 22.00
CA GLN A 458 -13.33 -9.62 23.10
C GLN A 458 -12.71 -10.60 24.12
N PRO A 459 -11.58 -10.22 24.78
CA PRO A 459 -10.75 -9.03 24.51
C PRO A 459 -9.98 -9.17 23.19
N LEU A 460 -9.45 -8.09 22.61
CA LEU A 460 -8.61 -8.13 21.40
C LEU A 460 -7.29 -7.39 21.62
N GLN A 461 -6.21 -7.97 21.11
CA GLN A 461 -4.89 -7.31 21.01
C GLN A 461 -4.45 -7.10 19.56
N HIS A 462 -5.09 -7.78 18.61
CA HIS A 462 -4.79 -7.67 17.19
C HIS A 462 -5.30 -6.35 16.60
N VAL A 463 -6.61 -6.10 16.74
CA VAL A 463 -7.28 -4.88 16.28
C VAL A 463 -8.54 -4.63 17.10
N SER A 464 -8.95 -3.37 17.24
CA SER A 464 -10.25 -3.03 17.83
C SER A 464 -11.38 -3.24 16.80
N GLY A 465 -12.55 -3.67 17.26
CA GLY A 465 -13.71 -3.84 16.38
C GLY A 465 -13.70 -5.07 15.47
N MET A 466 -12.89 -6.10 15.77
CA MET A 466 -12.91 -7.35 15.01
C MET A 466 -14.12 -8.21 15.31
N VAL A 467 -14.85 -8.64 14.27
CA VAL A 467 -15.97 -9.57 14.38
C VAL A 467 -15.63 -10.95 13.82
N MET A 468 -16.26 -11.98 14.38
CA MET A 468 -16.29 -13.34 13.83
C MET A 468 -17.73 -13.70 13.44
N ALA A 469 -17.90 -14.73 12.62
CA ALA A 469 -19.22 -15.26 12.31
C ALA A 469 -19.34 -16.76 12.66
N TRP A 470 -20.55 -17.22 12.98
CA TRP A 470 -20.81 -18.60 13.39
C TRP A 470 -22.12 -19.11 12.81
N LEU A 471 -22.04 -20.31 12.22
CA LEU A 471 -23.14 -21.08 11.68
C LEU A 471 -23.52 -22.23 12.65
N PRO A 472 -24.67 -22.15 13.35
CA PRO A 472 -25.12 -23.17 14.29
C PRO A 472 -25.33 -24.54 13.66
N ALA A 473 -26.08 -24.58 12.57
CA ALA A 473 -26.54 -25.84 11.99
C ALA A 473 -25.37 -26.64 11.41
N GLU A 474 -24.41 -25.93 10.82
CA GLU A 474 -23.20 -26.48 10.23
C GLU A 474 -22.03 -26.60 11.23
N ARG A 475 -22.12 -25.94 12.40
CA ARG A 475 -21.09 -25.88 13.45
C ARG A 475 -19.75 -25.32 12.94
N ILE A 476 -19.83 -24.30 12.08
CA ILE A 476 -18.67 -23.64 11.46
C ILE A 476 -18.49 -22.25 12.07
N ALA A 477 -17.27 -21.93 12.50
CA ALA A 477 -16.87 -20.58 12.90
C ALA A 477 -15.97 -19.96 11.82
N PHE A 478 -16.43 -18.88 11.21
CA PHE A 478 -15.61 -18.03 10.33
C PHE A 478 -14.90 -16.98 11.16
N GLU A 479 -13.60 -16.84 10.97
CA GLU A 479 -12.76 -15.87 11.64
C GLU A 479 -11.62 -15.43 10.73
N ALA A 480 -11.03 -14.26 10.99
CA ALA A 480 -9.93 -13.73 10.19
C ALA A 480 -8.57 -14.09 10.80
N ASP A 481 -7.92 -13.16 11.50
CA ASP A 481 -6.59 -13.31 12.10
C ASP A 481 -6.60 -13.84 13.54
N LEU A 482 -7.64 -14.56 13.97
CA LEU A 482 -7.64 -15.15 15.30
C LEU A 482 -6.92 -16.50 15.32
N PHE A 483 -6.94 -17.23 14.21
CA PHE A 483 -6.19 -18.47 14.05
C PHE A 483 -5.85 -18.81 12.59
N ASP A 484 -4.68 -18.38 12.13
CA ASP A 484 -4.24 -18.71 10.79
C ASP A 484 -3.73 -20.14 10.64
N THR A 485 -3.97 -20.73 9.47
CA THR A 485 -3.58 -22.11 9.14
C THR A 485 -2.76 -22.22 7.85
N HIS A 486 -2.36 -21.09 7.26
CA HIS A 486 -1.45 -21.06 6.11
C HIS A 486 -0.02 -21.49 6.49
N GLU A 487 0.33 -21.38 7.77
CA GLU A 487 1.58 -21.84 8.36
C GLU A 487 1.34 -22.52 9.72
N ALA A 488 2.37 -23.16 10.27
CA ALA A 488 2.30 -23.67 11.63
C ALA A 488 2.17 -22.52 12.64
N PRO A 489 1.34 -22.67 13.69
CA PRO A 489 1.05 -21.60 14.63
C PRO A 489 2.29 -21.22 15.46
N ARG A 490 2.42 -19.93 15.76
CA ARG A 490 3.59 -19.33 16.42
C ARG A 490 3.22 -18.70 17.78
N PRO A 491 4.18 -18.55 18.71
CA PRO A 491 3.98 -17.84 19.98
C PRO A 491 3.32 -16.46 19.87
N ALA A 492 3.65 -15.71 18.81
CA ALA A 492 3.10 -14.37 18.57
C ALA A 492 1.57 -14.37 18.31
N GLN A 493 0.99 -15.47 17.83
CA GLN A 493 -0.45 -15.58 17.57
C GLN A 493 -1.26 -15.93 18.82
N LEU A 494 -0.59 -16.34 19.91
CA LEU A 494 -1.26 -16.84 21.11
C LEU A 494 -2.31 -15.86 21.69
N PRO A 495 -2.10 -14.53 21.74
CA PRO A 495 -3.12 -13.62 22.23
C PRO A 495 -4.41 -13.67 21.41
N ALA A 496 -4.32 -13.69 20.08
CA ALA A 496 -5.48 -13.74 19.19
C ALA A 496 -6.22 -15.09 19.30
N MET A 497 -5.47 -16.19 19.39
CA MET A 497 -6.03 -17.53 19.64
C MET A 497 -6.80 -17.59 20.97
N ARG A 498 -6.27 -16.97 22.04
CA ARG A 498 -6.97 -16.87 23.34
C ARG A 498 -8.27 -16.07 23.21
N SER A 499 -8.25 -14.97 22.47
CA SER A 499 -9.44 -14.16 22.20
C SER A 499 -10.54 -14.98 21.53
N PHE A 500 -10.19 -15.80 20.53
CA PHE A 500 -11.15 -16.70 19.88
C PHE A 500 -11.69 -17.77 20.82
N LEU A 501 -10.82 -18.47 21.56
CA LEU A 501 -11.25 -19.48 22.53
C LEU A 501 -12.19 -18.88 23.59
N ASN A 502 -11.85 -17.71 24.11
CA ASN A 502 -12.68 -16.99 25.08
C ASN A 502 -14.05 -16.66 24.49
N GLN A 503 -14.11 -16.20 23.23
CA GLN A 503 -15.37 -15.88 22.58
C GLN A 503 -16.25 -17.13 22.38
N VAL A 504 -15.66 -18.24 21.91
CA VAL A 504 -16.34 -19.53 21.76
C VAL A 504 -16.92 -20.01 23.09
N GLN A 505 -16.15 -19.92 24.18
CA GLN A 505 -16.59 -20.31 25.51
C GLN A 505 -17.67 -19.38 26.07
N ARG A 506 -17.48 -18.06 25.97
CA ARG A 506 -18.41 -17.04 26.48
C ARG A 506 -19.79 -17.17 25.82
N MET A 507 -19.82 -17.47 24.52
CA MET A 507 -21.06 -17.65 23.76
C MET A 507 -21.57 -19.10 23.77
N SER A 508 -20.85 -20.04 24.41
CA SER A 508 -21.17 -21.47 24.43
C SER A 508 -21.37 -22.07 23.03
N LEU A 509 -20.48 -21.72 22.10
CA LEU A 509 -20.58 -22.17 20.71
C LEU A 509 -20.08 -23.62 20.57
N ASP A 510 -20.89 -24.47 19.94
CA ASP A 510 -20.51 -25.84 19.62
C ASP A 510 -19.78 -25.92 18.26
N VAL A 511 -18.53 -25.48 18.24
CA VAL A 511 -17.71 -25.40 17.01
C VAL A 511 -17.13 -26.76 16.64
N ALA A 512 -17.40 -27.22 15.43
CA ALA A 512 -16.78 -28.41 14.84
C ALA A 512 -15.67 -28.05 13.85
N THR A 513 -15.81 -26.94 13.13
CA THR A 513 -14.85 -26.47 12.12
C THR A 513 -14.52 -25.00 12.34
N VAL A 514 -13.22 -24.68 12.36
CA VAL A 514 -12.68 -23.31 12.32
C VAL A 514 -12.31 -23.00 10.88
N ALA A 515 -12.76 -21.87 10.38
CA ALA A 515 -12.64 -21.46 8.98
C ALA A 515 -11.95 -20.08 8.92
N PRO A 516 -10.61 -20.05 8.88
CA PRO A 516 -9.83 -18.81 8.88
C PRO A 516 -9.84 -18.12 7.52
N VAL A 517 -9.73 -16.80 7.51
CA VAL A 517 -9.46 -16.04 6.27
C VAL A 517 -8.08 -16.42 5.72
N HIS A 518 -7.08 -16.66 6.56
CA HIS A 518 -5.74 -17.06 6.12
C HIS A 518 -5.46 -18.55 6.33
N GLY A 519 -5.67 -19.34 5.28
CA GLY A 519 -5.30 -20.76 5.24
C GLY A 519 -6.47 -21.68 4.86
N LYS A 520 -6.52 -22.88 5.42
CA LYS A 520 -7.59 -23.86 5.14
C LYS A 520 -8.47 -24.04 6.37
N PRO A 521 -9.78 -24.28 6.20
CA PRO A 521 -10.63 -24.72 7.29
C PRO A 521 -10.10 -26.01 7.94
N VAL A 522 -10.16 -26.08 9.27
CA VAL A 522 -9.67 -27.22 10.06
C VAL A 522 -10.68 -27.64 11.13
N PRO A 523 -10.63 -28.90 11.60
CA PRO A 523 -11.41 -29.31 12.77
C PRO A 523 -11.06 -28.50 14.01
N TRP A 524 -12.03 -28.30 14.90
CA TRP A 524 -11.82 -27.64 16.20
C TRP A 524 -10.68 -28.27 17.03
N SER A 525 -10.48 -29.59 16.93
CA SER A 525 -9.37 -30.28 17.59
C SER A 525 -8.00 -29.75 17.16
N THR A 526 -7.83 -29.39 15.88
CA THR A 526 -6.58 -28.83 15.36
C THR A 526 -6.27 -27.47 16.00
N PHE A 527 -7.29 -26.63 16.20
CA PHE A 527 -7.14 -25.37 16.93
C PHE A 527 -6.75 -25.62 18.41
N MET A 528 -7.41 -26.57 19.08
CA MET A 528 -7.09 -26.90 20.48
C MET A 528 -5.67 -27.47 20.63
N ASP A 529 -5.22 -28.30 19.69
CA ASP A 529 -3.85 -28.83 19.67
C ASP A 529 -2.82 -27.71 19.45
N ALA A 530 -3.10 -26.79 18.54
CA ALA A 530 -2.30 -25.59 18.33
C ALA A 530 -2.23 -24.73 19.60
N MET A 531 -3.37 -24.45 20.22
CA MET A 531 -3.48 -23.66 21.45
C MET A 531 -2.66 -24.27 22.60
N ASN A 532 -2.72 -25.59 22.76
CA ASN A 532 -1.94 -26.33 23.75
C ASN A 532 -0.44 -26.33 23.44
N THR A 533 -0.07 -26.47 22.17
CA THR A 533 1.32 -26.53 21.72
C THR A 533 2.00 -25.18 21.92
N VAL A 534 1.40 -24.11 21.40
CA VAL A 534 1.94 -22.75 21.49
C VAL A 534 2.06 -22.29 22.94
N THR A 535 1.09 -22.64 23.80
CA THR A 535 1.14 -22.30 25.23
C THR A 535 2.30 -22.98 25.98
N LYS A 536 2.74 -24.17 25.56
CA LYS A 536 3.87 -24.88 26.21
C LYS A 536 5.23 -24.34 25.79
N THR A 537 5.30 -23.73 24.60
CA THR A 537 6.55 -23.23 24.01
C THR A 537 6.78 -21.73 24.24
N ASN A 538 5.79 -21.03 24.77
CA ASN A 538 5.85 -19.61 25.17
C ASN A 538 6.17 -19.53 26.67
#